data_AF-A0A5E4HN38-F1
#
_entry.id   AF-A0A5E4HN38-F1
#
_cell.length_a   1.000
_cell.length_b   1.000
_cell.length_c   1.000
_cell.angle_alpha   90.00
_cell.angle_beta   90.00
_cell.angle_gamma   90.00
#
_symmetry.space_group_name_H-M   'P 1'
#
loop_
_entity.id
_entity.type
_entity.pdbx_description
1 polymer ?
#
loop_
_entity_poly.entity_id
_entity_poly.type
_entity_poly.pdbx_seq_one_letter_code
_entity_poly.pdbx_strand_id
1 'polypeptide(L)'
;MFCAELPDEYRGGLWLTHFFRSARTVSLCFDSRQPHPILEVLVSETTESPNIDTYWGWWYNREQKFTLVYAKKMLVELCFPYGSKVEEGCGRGNLVPVNVKVIRKVGL
;
A
#
# COMPACT_ATOMS: atom_id res chain seq x y z
N MET A 1 -9.06 1.14 -4.46
CA MET A 1 -8.98 2.36 -3.63
C MET A 1 -8.53 1.96 -2.24
N PHE A 2 -7.67 2.77 -1.64
CA PHE A 2 -7.18 2.63 -0.27
C PHE A 2 -7.25 3.99 0.43
N CYS A 3 -7.16 3.97 1.74
CA CYS A 3 -6.80 5.09 2.58
C CYS A 3 -5.37 4.83 3.07
N ALA A 4 -4.55 5.86 3.08
CA ALA A 4 -3.17 5.80 3.56
C ALA A 4 -2.88 7.03 4.41
N GLU A 5 -1.93 6.90 5.32
CA GLU A 5 -1.45 7.98 6.16
C GLU A 5 -0.29 8.69 5.49
N LEU A 6 -0.17 10.01 5.72
CA LEU A 6 1.00 10.80 5.36
C LEU A 6 1.72 11.30 6.64
N PRO A 7 2.72 10.57 7.16
CA PRO A 7 3.33 10.79 8.47
C PRO A 7 4.33 11.97 8.60
N ASP A 8 4.23 13.01 7.76
CA ASP A 8 5.21 14.11 7.56
C ASP A 8 6.33 13.85 6.52
N GLU A 9 6.73 14.94 5.85
CA GLU A 9 7.75 14.99 4.79
C GLU A 9 9.09 14.43 5.29
N TYR A 10 9.40 13.19 4.90
CA TYR A 10 10.71 12.63 5.16
C TYR A 10 11.69 13.15 4.11
N ARG A 11 12.62 14.03 4.52
CA ARG A 11 13.78 14.60 3.79
C ARG A 11 13.95 14.11 2.32
N GLY A 12 13.07 14.56 1.42
CA GLY A 12 13.18 14.33 -0.02
C GLY A 12 12.00 13.63 -0.72
N GLY A 13 10.92 13.23 -0.03
CA GLY A 13 9.74 12.67 -0.70
C GLY A 13 8.50 12.47 0.19
N LEU A 14 7.32 12.36 -0.45
CA LEU A 14 6.05 12.02 0.20
C LEU A 14 5.90 10.50 0.27
N TRP A 15 6.08 9.93 1.46
CA TRP A 15 5.91 8.51 1.70
C TRP A 15 4.61 8.23 2.45
N LEU A 16 3.77 7.40 1.86
CA LEU A 16 2.51 6.98 2.43
C LEU A 16 2.69 5.66 3.18
N THR A 17 2.04 5.57 4.34
CA THR A 17 2.08 4.39 5.21
C THR A 17 0.66 3.89 5.48
N HIS A 18 0.55 2.71 6.09
CA HIS A 18 -0.73 2.18 6.60
C HIS A 18 -1.85 2.15 5.56
N PHE A 19 -1.62 1.47 4.43
CA PHE A 19 -2.62 1.30 3.38
C PHE A 19 -3.74 0.35 3.82
N PHE A 20 -4.93 0.90 4.12
CA PHE A 20 -6.11 0.12 4.45
C PHE A 20 -7.31 0.52 3.60
N ARG A 21 -8.35 -0.31 3.55
CA ARG A 21 -9.55 0.00 2.75
C ARG A 21 -10.47 1.04 3.37
N SER A 22 -10.29 1.32 4.65
CA SER A 22 -11.13 2.25 5.41
C SER A 22 -10.26 3.21 6.19
N ALA A 23 -10.60 4.50 6.15
CA ALA A 23 -9.97 5.52 6.97
C ALA A 23 -10.04 5.19 8.46
N ARG A 24 -11.11 4.54 8.92
CA ARG A 24 -11.25 4.11 10.32
C ARG A 24 -10.23 3.03 10.70
N THR A 25 -9.84 2.15 9.78
CA THR A 25 -8.79 1.16 10.04
C THR A 25 -7.42 1.85 10.11
N VAL A 26 -7.14 2.77 9.18
CA VAL A 26 -5.94 3.62 9.25
C VAL A 26 -5.90 4.34 10.60
N SER A 27 -7.06 4.86 11.06
CA SER A 27 -7.11 5.63 12.29
C SER A 27 -6.83 4.86 13.57
N LEU A 28 -7.07 3.56 13.56
CA LEU A 28 -6.76 2.68 14.69
C LEU A 28 -5.27 2.32 14.77
N CYS A 29 -4.53 2.51 13.68
CA CYS A 29 -3.08 2.29 13.64
C CYS A 29 -2.27 3.53 14.07
N PHE A 30 -2.94 4.66 14.32
CA PHE A 30 -2.30 5.92 14.70
C PHE A 30 -1.71 5.91 16.11
N ASP A 31 -0.57 6.59 16.25
CA ASP A 31 -0.18 7.12 17.56
C ASP A 31 -1.08 8.33 17.85
N SER A 32 -1.94 8.22 18.87
CA SER A 32 -2.83 9.30 19.30
C SER A 32 -2.09 10.60 19.67
N ARG A 33 -0.77 10.55 19.84
CA ARG A 33 0.07 11.72 20.14
C ARG A 33 0.41 12.56 18.90
N GLN A 34 0.33 12.01 17.69
CA GLN A 34 0.64 12.71 16.44
C GLN A 34 -0.36 12.32 15.34
N PRO A 35 -1.52 13.00 15.26
CA PRO A 35 -2.52 12.70 14.24
C PRO A 35 -2.04 13.18 12.87
N HIS A 36 -1.70 12.24 11.99
CA HIS A 36 -1.34 12.53 10.61
C HIS A 36 -2.57 12.51 9.68
N PRO A 37 -2.54 13.25 8.57
CA PRO A 37 -3.65 13.29 7.64
C PRO A 37 -3.85 11.93 6.94
N ILE A 38 -5.11 11.46 6.89
CA ILE A 38 -5.52 10.33 6.04
C ILE A 38 -5.83 10.83 4.64
N LEU A 39 -5.29 10.15 3.65
CA LEU A 39 -5.49 10.40 2.24
C LEU A 39 -6.19 9.20 1.60
N GLU A 40 -7.20 9.47 0.77
CA GLU A 40 -7.74 8.47 -0.13
C GLU A 40 -6.85 8.40 -1.37
N VAL A 41 -6.49 7.18 -1.76
CA VAL A 41 -5.51 6.92 -2.81
C VAL A 41 -6.03 5.88 -3.80
N LEU A 42 -5.72 6.12 -5.07
CA LEU A 42 -5.86 5.15 -6.14
C LEU A 42 -4.56 4.37 -6.28
N VAL A 43 -4.67 3.05 -6.39
CA VAL A 43 -3.54 2.16 -6.61
C VAL A 43 -3.74 1.48 -7.95
N SER A 44 -2.72 1.55 -8.80
CA SER A 44 -2.66 0.89 -10.10
C SER A 44 -1.32 0.20 -10.27
N GLU A 45 -1.26 -0.81 -11.11
CA GLU A 45 0.02 -1.39 -11.54
C GLU A 45 0.86 -0.31 -12.25
N THR A 46 2.19 -0.38 -12.09
CA THR A 46 3.11 0.47 -12.87
C THR A 46 3.89 -0.37 -13.87
N THR A 47 4.09 0.17 -15.07
CA THR A 47 4.96 -0.42 -16.10
C THR A 47 6.38 0.11 -16.02
N GLU A 48 6.63 1.07 -15.13
CA GLU A 48 7.95 1.68 -14.93
C GLU A 48 8.86 0.74 -14.14
N SER A 49 10.16 0.78 -14.42
CA SER A 49 11.15 0.05 -13.65
C SER A 49 11.13 0.50 -12.19
N PRO A 50 11.08 -0.43 -11.22
CA PRO A 50 11.05 -0.08 -9.80
C PRO A 50 12.25 0.77 -9.42
N ASN A 51 11.99 1.93 -8.81
CA ASN A 51 12.97 2.82 -8.21
C ASN A 51 12.88 2.77 -6.68
N ILE A 52 13.67 3.60 -5.99
CA ILE A 52 13.68 3.63 -4.53
C ILE A 52 12.30 3.98 -3.95
N ASP A 53 11.52 4.83 -4.62
CA ASP A 53 10.20 5.34 -4.20
C ASP A 53 9.02 4.47 -4.65
N THR A 54 9.28 3.28 -5.19
CA THR A 54 8.25 2.40 -5.75
C THR A 54 7.53 1.61 -4.67
N TYR A 55 6.20 1.77 -4.61
CA TYR A 55 5.34 0.93 -3.79
C TYR A 55 5.16 -0.45 -4.42
N TRP A 56 4.81 -1.42 -3.58
CA TRP A 56 4.56 -2.80 -3.98
C TRP A 56 3.19 -3.22 -3.50
N GLY A 57 2.47 -3.94 -4.36
CA GLY A 57 1.14 -4.42 -4.07
C GLY A 57 0.95 -5.90 -4.41
N TRP A 58 0.07 -6.56 -3.66
CA TRP A 58 -0.42 -7.89 -4.01
C TRP A 58 -1.75 -7.77 -4.75
N TRP A 59 -1.75 -8.13 -6.04
CA TRP A 59 -2.96 -8.27 -6.84
C TRP A 59 -3.60 -9.63 -6.55
N TYR A 60 -4.82 -9.65 -6.03
CA TYR A 60 -5.53 -10.90 -5.74
C TYR A 60 -6.41 -11.29 -6.93
N ASN A 61 -6.06 -12.39 -7.61
CA ASN A 61 -6.67 -12.78 -8.88
C ASN A 61 -8.17 -13.08 -8.76
N ARG A 62 -8.61 -13.68 -7.64
CA ARG A 62 -10.03 -14.04 -7.47
C ARG A 62 -10.94 -12.82 -7.44
N GLU A 63 -10.50 -11.74 -6.80
CA GLU A 63 -11.32 -10.54 -6.59
C GLU A 63 -10.90 -9.37 -7.48
N GLN A 64 -9.92 -9.59 -8.36
CA GLN A 64 -9.42 -8.62 -9.34
C GLN A 64 -9.16 -7.25 -8.70
N LYS A 65 -8.40 -7.25 -7.59
CA LYS A 65 -8.07 -6.04 -6.84
C LYS A 65 -6.82 -6.22 -6.00
N PHE A 66 -6.17 -5.10 -5.69
CA PHE A 66 -5.12 -5.07 -4.70
C PHE A 66 -5.66 -5.31 -3.29
N THR A 67 -4.98 -6.14 -2.51
CA THR A 67 -5.34 -6.42 -1.10
C THR A 67 -4.27 -5.96 -0.11
N LEU A 68 -3.01 -5.93 -0.52
CA LEU A 68 -1.88 -5.44 0.26
C LEU A 68 -1.14 -4.40 -0.55
N VAL A 69 -0.70 -3.32 0.09
CA VAL A 69 0.14 -2.28 -0.51
C VAL A 69 1.12 -1.79 0.55
N TYR A 70 2.42 -1.78 0.22
CA TYR A 70 3.48 -1.32 1.11
C TYR A 70 4.56 -0.55 0.35
N ALA A 71 5.26 0.32 1.05
CA ALA A 71 6.38 1.11 0.50
C ALA A 71 7.59 0.27 0.07
N LYS A 72 7.69 -0.99 0.50
CA LYS A 72 8.81 -1.88 0.17
C LYS A 72 8.31 -3.28 -0.15
N LYS A 73 8.89 -3.91 -1.17
CA LYS A 73 8.58 -5.30 -1.57
C LYS A 73 8.65 -6.28 -0.38
N MET A 74 9.72 -6.15 0.42
CA MET A 74 9.95 -7.01 1.58
C MET A 74 8.77 -7.00 2.57
N LEU A 75 8.11 -5.85 2.75
CA LEU A 75 6.96 -5.76 3.66
C LEU A 75 5.75 -6.54 3.14
N VAL A 76 5.55 -6.57 1.82
CA VAL A 76 4.51 -7.43 1.20
C VAL A 76 4.88 -8.90 1.39
N GLU A 77 6.15 -9.26 1.16
CA GLU A 77 6.65 -10.65 1.31
C GLU A 77 6.45 -11.20 2.72
N LEU A 78 6.60 -10.37 3.76
CA LEU A 78 6.37 -10.78 5.15
C LEU A 78 4.92 -11.22 5.43
N CYS A 79 3.96 -10.83 4.58
CA CYS A 79 2.57 -11.28 4.69
C CYS A 79 2.34 -12.71 4.17
N PHE A 80 3.34 -13.35 3.56
CA PHE A 80 3.24 -14.67 2.97
C PHE A 80 4.14 -15.67 3.72
N PRO A 81 3.59 -16.55 4.56
CA PRO A 81 4.38 -17.49 5.36
C PRO A 81 5.35 -18.38 4.57
N TYR A 82 5.00 -18.68 3.31
CA TYR A 82 5.81 -19.50 2.39
C TYR A 82 6.38 -18.68 1.22
N GLY A 83 6.33 -17.35 1.30
CA GLY A 83 6.76 -16.42 0.26
C GLY A 83 5.74 -16.21 -0.86
N SER A 84 5.75 -15.02 -1.47
CA SER A 84 4.80 -14.64 -2.52
C SER A 84 4.87 -15.56 -3.74
N LYS A 85 6.06 -16.05 -4.09
CA LYS A 85 6.29 -16.91 -5.27
C LYS A 85 5.51 -18.22 -5.24
N VAL A 86 5.29 -18.80 -4.06
CA VAL A 86 4.47 -20.00 -3.90
C VAL A 86 3.01 -19.69 -4.25
N GLU A 87 2.49 -18.58 -3.72
CA GLU A 87 1.11 -18.14 -3.97
C GLU A 87 0.89 -17.74 -5.44
N GLU A 88 1.88 -17.14 -6.08
CA GLU A 88 1.91 -16.88 -7.53
C GLU A 88 1.85 -18.19 -8.32
N GLY A 89 2.67 -19.19 -7.96
CA GLY A 89 2.67 -20.52 -8.58
C GLY A 89 1.33 -21.25 -8.42
N CYS A 90 0.60 -20.98 -7.35
CA CYS A 90 -0.77 -21.46 -7.14
C CYS A 90 -1.84 -20.62 -7.87
N GLY A 91 -1.45 -19.58 -8.61
CA GLY A 91 -2.37 -18.71 -9.36
C GLY A 91 -3.25 -17.81 -8.49
N ARG A 92 -2.90 -17.59 -7.21
CA ARG A 92 -3.74 -16.82 -6.27
C ARG A 92 -3.62 -15.31 -6.45
N GLY A 93 -2.50 -14.85 -6.97
CA GLY A 93 -2.24 -13.43 -7.18
C GLY A 93 -0.86 -13.17 -7.74
N ASN A 94 -0.47 -11.90 -7.78
CA ASN A 94 0.82 -11.44 -8.27
C ASN A 94 1.38 -10.33 -7.38
N LEU A 95 2.67 -10.39 -7.08
CA LEU A 95 3.41 -9.32 -6.42
C LEU A 95 4.00 -8.39 -7.47
N VAL A 96 3.43 -7.19 -7.58
CA VAL A 96 3.76 -6.22 -8.63
C VAL A 96 4.14 -4.86 -8.03
N PRO A 97 5.01 -4.10 -8.71
CA PRO A 97 5.20 -2.70 -8.38
C PRO A 97 3.90 -1.93 -8.71
N VAL A 98 3.57 -0.92 -7.89
CA VAL A 98 2.34 -0.14 -8.03
C VAL A 98 2.61 1.35 -7.96
N ASN A 99 1.82 2.10 -8.72
CA ASN A 99 1.72 3.55 -8.58
C ASN A 99 0.60 3.89 -7.59
N VAL A 100 0.86 4.89 -6.74
CA VAL A 100 -0.09 5.39 -5.75
C VAL A 100 -0.38 6.86 -6.06
N LYS A 101 -1.63 7.14 -6.45
CA LYS A 101 -2.09 8.50 -6.74
C LYS A 101 -3.01 8.99 -5.63
N VAL A 102 -2.65 10.09 -4.98
CA VAL A 102 -3.52 10.76 -4.01
C VAL A 102 -4.74 11.35 -4.72
N ILE A 103 -5.93 11.05 -4.21
CA ILE A 103 -7.21 11.59 -4.71
C ILE A 103 -7.62 12.80 -3.88
N ARG A 104 -7.74 12.63 -2.56
CA ARG A 104 -8.20 13.67 -1.63
C ARG A 104 -7.84 13.34 -0.19
N LYS A 105 -7.92 14.34 0.69
CA LYS A 105 -7.86 14.16 2.15
C LYS A 105 -9.19 13.63 2.68
N VAL A 106 -9.14 12.68 3.60
CA VAL A 106 -10.31 12.12 4.29
C VAL A 106 -10.41 12.75 5.68
N GLY A 107 -11.57 13.33 5.99
CA GLY A 107 -11.93 13.69 7.37
C GLY A 107 -12.46 12.45 8.10
N LEU A 108 -12.02 12.26 9.34
CA LEU A 108 -12.59 11.24 10.24
C LEU A 108 -13.79 11.79 11.00
#